data_AF-A0A5R9J935-F1
#
_entry.id   AF-A0A5R9J935-F1
#
_cell.length_a   1.000
_cell.length_b   1.000
_cell.length_c   1.000
_cell.angle_alpha   90.00
_cell.angle_beta   90.00
_cell.angle_gamma   90.00
#
_symmetry.space_group_name_H-M   'P 1'
#
loop_
_entity.id
_entity.type
_entity.pdbx_description
1 polymer ?
#
loop_
_entity_poly.entity_id
_entity_poly.type
_entity_poly.pdbx_seq_one_letter_code
_entity_poly.pdbx_strand_id
1 'polypeptide(L)'
;MSRRRSGRASNREVAGSGPGGLPSAQRRMGQECPSVSSRTETLLGAYPRDSRIIEIGPSFNPIAPKADGWNSQTIDHLSREGLVEKYAGLPGIDPGRIETVDFVWKGGSLSDAVPEAQHGSFDIFLASHVIEHTPDLVAFLQAAQTLLKPDGAVVLAVPDKRYCFDYFQPLTTTGQVLEAHAERRTRHTGERAFDHYAYAVTDGGVESWGQHPIRGIRLLHSLNKAADHYAFYESSENYHDLHAWHFVPKSFELLILELSRLGKIDLHVERSAAPGAHEFFVWLRRGAAQRTAAMTAEVLEARRVELLKNALLEQQSQIDWLLAAEPDLTREDGGLSTWATPVRYERTHAALMRSEAERARSEAEAAGLRDRLEVALQQVAALEGSTSWRVTAPLRSLVQRLQQVRVRR
;
A
#
# COMPACT_ATOMS: atom_id res chain seq x y z
N MET A 1 64.52 -25.45 -21.14
CA MET A 1 65.21 -26.55 -21.86
C MET A 1 64.41 -27.83 -21.65
N SER A 2 63.53 -28.21 -22.60
CA SER A 2 63.68 -29.33 -23.58
C SER A 2 63.75 -30.70 -22.89
N ARG A 3 62.87 -31.70 -23.11
CA ARG A 3 62.31 -32.32 -24.34
C ARG A 3 60.97 -33.02 -24.01
N ARG A 4 59.86 -32.88 -24.77
CA ARG A 4 59.43 -33.53 -26.05
C ARG A 4 59.18 -35.04 -26.02
N ARG A 5 57.92 -35.43 -26.29
CA ARG A 5 57.39 -36.41 -27.29
C ARG A 5 55.84 -36.40 -27.17
N SER A 6 54.97 -36.66 -28.15
CA SER A 6 54.83 -36.43 -29.60
C SER A 6 53.67 -37.35 -30.05
N GLY A 7 52.72 -36.85 -30.84
CA GLY A 7 51.72 -37.68 -31.56
C GLY A 7 50.48 -36.91 -32.02
N ARG A 8 50.55 -36.20 -33.16
CA ARG A 8 49.78 -36.39 -34.41
C ARG A 8 48.25 -36.33 -34.24
N ALA A 9 47.51 -35.29 -34.62
CA ALA A 9 47.31 -34.65 -35.94
C ALA A 9 46.58 -35.52 -36.98
N SER A 10 45.32 -35.19 -37.26
CA SER A 10 44.80 -35.10 -38.63
C SER A 10 43.81 -33.93 -38.72
N ASN A 11 43.93 -33.18 -39.80
CA ASN A 11 43.17 -31.97 -40.14
C ASN A 11 42.87 -32.08 -41.65
N ARG A 12 41.66 -31.72 -42.08
CA ARG A 12 41.24 -31.16 -43.40
C ARG A 12 39.74 -31.39 -43.61
N GLU A 13 38.92 -30.33 -43.63
CA GLU A 13 38.52 -29.50 -44.80
C GLU A 13 37.48 -30.20 -45.70
N VAL A 14 36.46 -29.59 -46.30
CA VAL A 14 35.69 -28.31 -46.23
C VAL A 14 34.53 -28.47 -47.25
N ALA A 15 33.43 -27.73 -47.04
CA ALA A 15 32.40 -27.27 -47.99
C ALA A 15 31.25 -28.20 -48.45
N GLY A 16 30.02 -27.63 -48.39
CA GLY A 16 28.87 -28.04 -49.20
C GLY A 16 27.48 -27.63 -48.68
N SER A 17 27.01 -26.43 -49.05
CA SER A 17 25.62 -26.06 -49.46
C SER A 17 24.36 -26.70 -48.83
N GLY A 18 23.41 -25.85 -48.37
CA GLY A 18 22.11 -26.18 -47.72
C GLY A 18 21.11 -27.01 -48.56
N PRO A 19 19.86 -27.29 -48.08
CA PRO A 19 18.85 -26.26 -47.77
C PRO A 19 17.84 -26.60 -46.62
N GLY A 20 17.03 -25.61 -46.20
CA GLY A 20 15.60 -25.80 -45.89
C GLY A 20 15.18 -26.38 -44.53
N GLY A 21 14.20 -25.71 -43.89
CA GLY A 21 13.27 -26.32 -42.93
C GLY A 21 13.30 -25.73 -41.51
N LEU A 22 12.49 -24.70 -41.26
CA LEU A 22 12.09 -24.32 -39.91
C LEU A 22 11.27 -25.46 -39.26
N PRO A 23 11.62 -25.98 -38.07
CA PRO A 23 10.76 -26.91 -37.38
C PRO A 23 9.58 -26.16 -36.74
N SER A 24 8.39 -26.62 -37.12
CA SER A 24 7.07 -26.28 -36.61
C SER A 24 6.99 -26.03 -35.10
N ALA A 25 6.34 -24.92 -34.73
CA ALA A 25 5.92 -24.60 -33.38
C ALA A 25 4.93 -25.65 -32.84
N GLN A 26 5.43 -26.60 -32.06
CA GLN A 26 4.61 -27.38 -31.14
C GLN A 26 4.31 -26.53 -29.92
N ARG A 27 3.03 -26.15 -29.80
CA ARG A 27 2.42 -25.49 -28.64
C ARG A 27 2.79 -26.26 -27.36
N ARG A 28 3.64 -25.68 -26.52
CA ARG A 28 3.68 -26.07 -25.10
C ARG A 28 2.42 -25.51 -24.45
N MET A 29 1.51 -26.43 -24.12
CA MET A 29 0.35 -26.16 -23.28
C MET A 29 0.79 -25.60 -21.92
N GLY A 30 0.14 -24.51 -21.51
CA GLY A 30 -0.12 -24.14 -20.12
C GLY A 30 1.07 -24.16 -19.16
N GLN A 31 1.95 -23.17 -19.24
CA GLN A 31 2.52 -22.64 -18.01
C GLN A 31 1.40 -21.81 -17.36
N GLU A 32 0.76 -22.39 -16.36
CA GLU A 32 -0.09 -21.64 -15.44
C GLU A 32 0.74 -20.47 -14.88
N CYS A 33 0.26 -19.24 -15.10
CA CYS A 33 0.79 -18.11 -14.35
C CYS A 33 0.62 -18.44 -12.85
N PRO A 34 1.65 -18.27 -12.00
CA PRO A 34 1.47 -18.49 -10.57
C PRO A 34 0.30 -17.63 -10.11
N SER A 35 -0.72 -18.26 -9.51
CA SER A 35 -1.87 -17.57 -8.94
C SER A 35 -1.34 -16.50 -7.98
N VAL A 36 -1.73 -15.24 -8.19
CA VAL A 36 -1.41 -14.16 -7.24
C VAL A 36 -1.94 -14.58 -5.87
N SER A 37 -1.03 -14.83 -4.92
CA SER A 37 -1.39 -15.15 -3.54
C SER A 37 -2.21 -14.00 -2.96
N SER A 38 -3.25 -14.29 -2.18
CA SER A 38 -4.07 -13.25 -1.55
C SER A 38 -3.25 -12.50 -0.49
N ARG A 39 -3.67 -11.28 -0.11
CA ARG A 39 -3.05 -10.52 0.99
C ARG A 39 -3.02 -11.34 2.28
N THR A 40 -4.16 -11.96 2.62
CA THR A 40 -4.29 -12.86 3.78
C THR A 40 -3.34 -14.04 3.71
N GLU A 41 -3.23 -14.72 2.58
CA GLU A 41 -2.31 -15.86 2.43
C GLU A 41 -0.85 -15.42 2.55
N THR A 42 -0.50 -14.24 2.03
CA THR A 42 0.86 -13.71 2.16
C THR A 42 1.20 -13.33 3.60
N LEU A 43 0.27 -12.66 4.31
CA LEU A 43 0.43 -12.19 5.68
C LEU A 43 0.41 -13.35 6.70
N LEU A 44 -0.52 -14.29 6.51
CA LEU A 44 -0.89 -15.28 7.51
C LEU A 44 -0.73 -16.75 7.08
N GLY A 45 -0.36 -17.05 5.83
CA GLY A 45 -0.29 -18.44 5.32
C GLY A 45 0.72 -19.34 6.06
N ALA A 46 1.68 -18.75 6.78
CA ALA A 46 2.60 -19.50 7.64
C ALA A 46 2.02 -19.87 9.01
N TYR A 47 0.82 -19.38 9.36
CA TYR A 47 0.21 -19.54 10.66
C TYR A 47 -1.06 -20.41 10.59
N PRO A 48 -1.23 -21.36 11.52
CA PRO A 48 -2.47 -22.11 11.66
C PRO A 48 -3.69 -21.19 11.86
N ARG A 49 -4.86 -21.60 11.35
CA ARG A 49 -6.12 -20.83 11.47
C ARG A 49 -6.59 -20.63 12.92
N ASP A 50 -6.22 -21.55 13.82
CA ASP A 50 -6.50 -21.50 15.25
C ASP A 50 -5.49 -20.67 16.06
N SER A 51 -4.43 -20.15 15.40
CA SER A 51 -3.52 -19.16 16.01
C SER A 51 -4.32 -17.98 16.54
N ARG A 52 -4.06 -17.58 17.78
CA ARG A 52 -4.81 -16.51 18.41
C ARG A 52 -4.30 -15.16 17.94
N ILE A 53 -5.11 -14.48 17.14
CA ILE A 53 -4.77 -13.19 16.50
C ILE A 53 -5.45 -12.06 17.27
N ILE A 54 -4.72 -10.98 17.53
CA ILE A 54 -5.30 -9.67 17.85
C ILE A 54 -5.09 -8.75 16.65
N GLU A 55 -6.16 -8.42 15.93
CA GLU A 55 -6.14 -7.55 14.76
C GLU A 55 -6.56 -6.12 15.16
N ILE A 56 -5.70 -5.16 14.87
CA ILE A 56 -5.90 -3.76 15.23
C ILE A 56 -6.45 -3.00 14.03
N GLY A 57 -7.53 -2.25 14.24
CA GLY A 57 -8.16 -1.39 13.25
C GLY A 57 -8.60 -2.09 11.96
N PRO A 58 -9.21 -3.30 11.97
CA PRO A 58 -9.64 -3.95 10.74
C PRO A 58 -10.73 -3.16 9.99
N SER A 59 -11.47 -2.30 10.70
CA SER A 59 -12.51 -1.46 10.13
C SER A 59 -13.49 -2.28 9.27
N PHE A 60 -13.55 -2.04 7.96
CA PHE A 60 -14.41 -2.76 7.00
C PHE A 60 -13.69 -3.83 6.16
N ASN A 61 -12.38 -4.01 6.32
CA ASN A 61 -11.58 -4.88 5.47
C ASN A 61 -10.57 -5.72 6.27
N PRO A 62 -11.05 -6.62 7.16
CA PRO A 62 -10.19 -7.47 7.98
C PRO A 62 -9.29 -8.37 7.12
N ILE A 63 -8.05 -8.59 7.57
CA ILE A 63 -7.12 -9.57 7.02
C ILE A 63 -7.40 -10.96 7.57
N ALA A 64 -7.80 -11.05 8.84
CA ALA A 64 -8.14 -12.31 9.54
C ALA A 64 -9.62 -12.36 9.94
N PRO A 65 -10.56 -12.34 8.98
CA PRO A 65 -11.99 -12.32 9.27
C PRO A 65 -12.43 -13.56 10.07
N LYS A 66 -13.19 -13.34 11.14
CA LYS A 66 -13.79 -14.40 11.96
C LYS A 66 -14.74 -15.26 11.11
N ALA A 67 -15.46 -14.63 10.17
CA ALA A 67 -16.35 -15.30 9.23
C ALA A 67 -15.65 -16.38 8.38
N ASP A 68 -14.34 -16.23 8.11
CA ASP A 68 -13.53 -17.21 7.39
C ASP A 68 -12.86 -18.24 8.33
N GLY A 69 -13.28 -18.29 9.60
CA GLY A 69 -12.80 -19.26 10.58
C GLY A 69 -11.45 -18.93 11.23
N TRP A 70 -10.96 -17.68 11.13
CA TRP A 70 -9.78 -17.24 11.89
C TRP A 70 -10.12 -17.06 13.37
N ASN A 71 -9.22 -17.52 14.26
CA ASN A 71 -9.29 -17.24 15.69
C ASN A 71 -8.78 -15.81 16.00
N SER A 72 -9.51 -14.81 15.49
CA SER A 72 -9.16 -13.39 15.58
C SER A 72 -10.04 -12.67 16.60
N GLN A 73 -9.40 -11.88 17.47
CA GLN A 73 -10.04 -10.84 18.26
C GLN A 73 -9.61 -9.48 17.69
N THR A 74 -10.44 -8.46 17.84
CA THR A 74 -10.28 -7.18 17.14
C THR A 74 -10.32 -6.00 18.11
N ILE A 75 -9.41 -5.03 17.89
CA ILE A 75 -9.44 -3.74 18.56
C ILE A 75 -9.77 -2.67 17.53
N ASP A 76 -10.77 -1.83 17.79
CA ASP A 76 -11.10 -0.70 16.91
C ASP A 76 -11.55 0.53 17.72
N HIS A 77 -11.53 1.70 17.10
CA HIS A 77 -11.97 2.96 17.73
C HIS A 77 -13.49 3.07 17.87
N LEU A 78 -14.25 2.24 17.15
CA LEU A 78 -15.72 2.19 17.18
C LEU A 78 -16.20 0.75 17.39
N SER A 79 -17.44 0.60 17.85
CA SER A 79 -18.10 -0.71 17.81
C SER A 79 -18.44 -1.08 16.37
N ARG A 80 -18.87 -2.34 16.15
CA ARG A 80 -19.37 -2.77 14.83
C ARG A 80 -20.47 -1.84 14.31
N GLU A 81 -21.43 -1.48 15.15
CA GLU A 81 -22.55 -0.61 14.80
C GLU A 81 -22.04 0.78 14.38
N GLY A 82 -21.10 1.33 15.15
CA GLY A 82 -20.47 2.60 14.82
C GLY A 82 -19.67 2.57 13.52
N LEU A 83 -18.96 1.48 13.23
CA LEU A 83 -18.26 1.29 11.95
C LEU A 83 -19.26 1.16 10.79
N VAL A 84 -20.32 0.36 10.95
CA VAL A 84 -21.37 0.21 9.93
C VAL A 84 -22.02 1.56 9.63
N GLU A 85 -22.30 2.37 10.64
CA GLU A 85 -22.82 3.73 10.47
C GLU A 85 -21.81 4.63 9.77
N LYS A 86 -20.54 4.64 10.21
CA LYS A 86 -19.46 5.44 9.63
C LYS A 86 -19.27 5.16 8.13
N TYR A 87 -19.37 3.90 7.72
CA TYR A 87 -19.16 3.47 6.33
C TYR A 87 -20.47 3.32 5.54
N ALA A 88 -21.62 3.63 6.12
CA ALA A 88 -22.91 3.51 5.45
C ALA A 88 -22.98 4.41 4.21
N GLY A 89 -23.35 3.82 3.07
CA GLY A 89 -23.52 4.55 1.81
C GLY A 89 -22.24 4.93 1.08
N LEU A 90 -21.06 4.57 1.61
CA LEU A 90 -19.79 4.77 0.89
C LEU A 90 -19.64 3.74 -0.24
N PRO A 91 -19.35 4.16 -1.48
CA PRO A 91 -19.19 3.26 -2.61
C PRO A 91 -18.08 2.24 -2.40
N GLY A 92 -18.32 0.99 -2.78
CA GLY A 92 -17.30 -0.07 -2.74
C GLY A 92 -17.04 -0.68 -1.36
N ILE A 93 -17.76 -0.23 -0.32
CA ILE A 93 -17.70 -0.83 1.01
C ILE A 93 -18.93 -1.71 1.22
N ASP A 94 -18.71 -2.96 1.63
CA ASP A 94 -19.76 -3.88 2.03
C ASP A 94 -19.83 -3.94 3.57
N PRO A 95 -20.87 -3.35 4.20
CA PRO A 95 -21.04 -3.40 5.65
C PRO A 95 -21.14 -4.81 6.22
N GLY A 96 -21.49 -5.81 5.40
CA GLY A 96 -21.52 -7.22 5.79
C GLY A 96 -20.14 -7.78 6.14
N ARG A 97 -19.06 -7.16 5.64
CA ARG A 97 -17.66 -7.55 5.90
C ARG A 97 -17.09 -6.95 7.19
N ILE A 98 -17.76 -5.96 7.79
CA ILE A 98 -17.35 -5.39 9.08
C ILE A 98 -17.59 -6.46 10.14
N GLU A 99 -16.53 -6.88 10.83
CA GLU A 99 -16.60 -7.90 11.88
C GLU A 99 -17.12 -7.32 13.20
N THR A 100 -17.54 -8.19 14.12
CA THR A 100 -17.79 -7.76 15.50
C THR A 100 -16.48 -7.30 16.13
N VAL A 101 -16.51 -6.13 16.77
CA VAL A 101 -15.37 -5.55 17.49
C VAL A 101 -15.34 -6.10 18.92
N ASP A 102 -14.24 -6.74 19.31
CA ASP A 102 -14.09 -7.38 20.62
C ASP A 102 -13.71 -6.37 21.70
N PHE A 103 -12.88 -5.39 21.34
CA PHE A 103 -12.38 -4.35 22.25
C PHE A 103 -12.49 -2.97 21.58
N VAL A 104 -13.24 -2.06 22.19
CA VAL A 104 -13.33 -0.68 21.70
C VAL A 104 -12.28 0.18 22.41
N TRP A 105 -11.33 0.72 21.66
CA TRP A 105 -10.27 1.57 22.18
C TRP A 105 -10.63 3.06 22.01
N LYS A 106 -10.59 3.82 23.10
CA LYS A 106 -10.95 5.25 23.12
C LYS A 106 -9.82 6.19 23.54
N GLY A 107 -8.63 5.64 23.82
CA GLY A 107 -7.47 6.38 24.31
C GLY A 107 -6.70 5.56 25.35
N GLY A 108 -5.62 6.14 25.89
CA GLY A 108 -4.67 5.42 26.75
C GLY A 108 -3.78 4.47 25.97
N SER A 109 -3.10 3.53 26.65
CA SER A 109 -2.32 2.52 25.95
C SER A 109 -3.25 1.56 25.20
N LEU A 110 -2.86 1.15 23.99
CA LEU A 110 -3.63 0.19 23.20
C LEU A 110 -3.83 -1.15 23.94
N SER A 111 -2.86 -1.57 24.76
CA SER A 111 -2.95 -2.78 25.58
C SER A 111 -4.06 -2.72 26.63
N ASP A 112 -4.46 -1.53 27.07
CA ASP A 112 -5.44 -1.34 28.14
C ASP A 112 -6.87 -1.63 27.67
N ALA A 113 -7.09 -1.64 26.34
CA ALA A 113 -8.36 -2.08 25.76
C ALA A 113 -8.59 -3.59 25.93
N VAL A 114 -7.53 -4.36 26.17
CA VAL A 114 -7.58 -5.83 26.31
C VAL A 114 -7.52 -6.19 27.79
N PRO A 115 -8.40 -7.08 28.29
CA PRO A 115 -8.35 -7.55 29.67
C PRO A 115 -6.97 -8.11 30.04
N GLU A 116 -6.45 -7.74 31.22
CA GLU A 116 -5.13 -8.14 31.71
C GLU A 116 -4.91 -9.66 31.67
N ALA A 117 -5.97 -10.45 31.93
CA ALA A 117 -5.94 -11.91 31.84
C ALA A 117 -5.61 -12.47 30.43
N GLN A 118 -5.71 -11.64 29.39
CA GLN A 118 -5.36 -11.98 28.00
C GLN A 118 -4.03 -11.38 27.57
N HIS A 119 -3.32 -10.62 28.42
CA HIS A 119 -1.97 -10.15 28.09
C HIS A 119 -1.01 -11.34 27.96
N GLY A 120 -0.04 -11.23 27.06
CA GLY A 120 0.92 -12.30 26.78
C GLY A 120 0.32 -13.59 26.19
N SER A 121 -0.90 -13.54 25.64
CA SER A 121 -1.65 -14.74 25.23
C SER A 121 -1.92 -14.86 23.73
N PHE A 122 -1.58 -13.83 22.95
CA PHE A 122 -1.76 -13.81 21.49
C PHE A 122 -0.52 -14.34 20.76
N ASP A 123 -0.75 -15.14 19.72
CA ASP A 123 0.30 -15.64 18.82
C ASP A 123 0.71 -14.55 17.81
N ILE A 124 -0.25 -13.73 17.40
CA ILE A 124 -0.10 -12.75 16.32
C ILE A 124 -0.76 -11.44 16.72
N PHE A 125 -0.01 -10.34 16.59
CA PHE A 125 -0.51 -8.98 16.62
C PHE A 125 -0.49 -8.47 15.20
N LEU A 126 -1.67 -8.24 14.62
CA LEU A 126 -1.87 -7.94 13.21
C LEU A 126 -2.36 -6.51 13.05
N ALA A 127 -1.74 -5.75 12.15
CA ALA A 127 -2.24 -4.44 11.77
C ALA A 127 -1.98 -4.18 10.28
N SER A 128 -2.98 -3.68 9.57
CA SER A 128 -2.88 -3.36 8.14
C SER A 128 -3.30 -1.92 7.94
N HIS A 129 -2.36 -1.06 7.56
CA HIS A 129 -2.60 0.37 7.35
C HIS A 129 -3.14 1.04 8.63
N VAL A 130 -2.28 1.06 9.66
CA VAL A 130 -2.63 1.51 11.01
C VAL A 130 -1.47 2.28 11.61
N ILE A 131 -0.24 1.78 11.46
CA ILE A 131 0.90 2.34 12.17
C ILE A 131 1.12 3.79 11.80
N GLU A 132 0.96 4.14 10.53
CA GLU A 132 1.04 5.49 9.96
C GLU A 132 0.05 6.47 10.59
N HIS A 133 -1.08 5.98 11.09
CA HIS A 133 -2.10 6.77 11.79
C HIS A 133 -1.83 6.90 13.30
N THR A 134 -0.84 6.20 13.84
CA THR A 134 -0.53 6.25 15.27
C THR A 134 0.21 7.55 15.64
N PRO A 135 -0.18 8.23 16.73
CA PRO A 135 0.54 9.41 17.20
C PRO A 135 1.85 9.06 17.95
N ASP A 136 1.94 7.86 18.52
CA ASP A 136 3.14 7.31 19.18
C ASP A 136 3.38 5.86 18.73
N LEU A 137 4.27 5.70 17.76
CA LEU A 137 4.61 4.40 17.19
C LEU A 137 5.36 3.48 18.18
N VAL A 138 6.13 4.05 19.11
CA VAL A 138 6.83 3.24 20.13
C VAL A 138 5.82 2.65 21.10
N ALA A 139 4.87 3.45 21.59
CA ALA A 139 3.81 2.95 22.47
C ALA A 139 2.96 1.87 21.78
N PHE A 140 2.66 2.03 20.48
CA PHE A 140 1.96 1.02 19.70
C PHE A 140 2.73 -0.32 19.66
N LEU A 141 4.03 -0.29 19.37
CA LEU A 141 4.89 -1.49 19.35
C LEU A 141 5.10 -2.10 20.75
N GLN A 142 5.15 -1.27 21.80
CA GLN A 142 5.17 -1.74 23.19
C GLN A 142 3.87 -2.43 23.60
N ALA A 143 2.71 -1.92 23.15
CA ALA A 143 1.43 -2.60 23.36
C ALA A 143 1.41 -3.96 22.66
N ALA A 144 1.94 -4.06 21.44
CA ALA A 144 2.08 -5.34 20.76
C ALA A 144 2.94 -6.32 21.56
N GLN A 145 4.06 -5.85 22.12
CA GLN A 145 4.87 -6.64 23.04
C GLN A 145 4.04 -7.13 24.25
N THR A 146 3.28 -6.26 24.92
CA THR A 146 2.47 -6.64 26.08
C THR A 146 1.43 -7.72 25.76
N LEU A 147 0.80 -7.67 24.59
CA LEU A 147 -0.27 -8.60 24.23
C LEU A 147 0.25 -9.96 23.72
N LEU A 148 1.44 -9.97 23.12
CA LEU A 148 2.02 -11.16 22.50
C LEU A 148 2.64 -12.14 23.51
N LYS A 149 2.50 -13.43 23.22
CA LYS A 149 3.35 -14.49 23.80
C LYS A 149 4.84 -14.19 23.57
N PRO A 150 5.76 -14.78 24.36
CA PRO A 150 7.20 -14.59 24.16
C PRO A 150 7.70 -14.92 22.75
N ASP A 151 7.09 -15.90 22.10
CA ASP A 151 7.36 -16.36 20.74
C ASP A 151 6.33 -15.84 19.71
N GLY A 152 5.50 -14.85 20.07
CA GLY A 152 4.53 -14.25 19.17
C GLY A 152 5.18 -13.43 18.04
N ALA A 153 4.36 -13.02 17.06
CA ALA A 153 4.78 -12.20 15.94
C ALA A 153 3.96 -10.92 15.84
N VAL A 154 4.63 -9.79 15.54
CA VAL A 154 3.94 -8.61 15.02
C VAL A 154 3.94 -8.73 13.50
N VAL A 155 2.76 -8.66 12.88
CA VAL A 155 2.59 -8.76 11.43
C VAL A 155 1.97 -7.47 10.95
N LEU A 156 2.69 -6.72 10.11
CA LEU A 156 2.23 -5.42 9.64
C LEU A 156 2.15 -5.40 8.12
N ALA A 157 1.06 -4.83 7.60
CA ALA A 157 1.03 -4.29 6.25
C ALA A 157 1.13 -2.76 6.33
N VAL A 158 2.19 -2.23 5.72
CA VAL A 158 2.60 -0.82 5.84
C VAL A 158 2.53 -0.18 4.45
N PRO A 159 1.90 1.00 4.31
CA PRO A 159 1.95 1.76 3.07
C PRO A 159 3.40 1.98 2.62
N ASP A 160 3.67 1.68 1.36
CA ASP A 160 4.93 2.03 0.75
C ASP A 160 4.79 3.43 0.17
N LYS A 161 5.47 4.41 0.78
CA LYS A 161 5.33 5.83 0.40
C LYS A 161 5.68 6.11 -1.06
N ARG A 162 6.24 5.15 -1.80
CA ARG A 162 6.59 5.28 -3.21
C ARG A 162 5.39 5.10 -4.14
N TYR A 163 4.30 4.54 -3.62
CA TYR A 163 3.18 4.02 -4.39
C TYR A 163 1.81 4.46 -3.83
N CYS A 164 1.79 5.51 -3.01
CA CYS A 164 0.59 6.12 -2.46
C CYS A 164 0.73 7.64 -2.38
N PHE A 165 -0.33 8.30 -1.92
CA PHE A 165 -0.43 9.75 -1.79
C PHE A 165 0.69 10.38 -0.95
N ASP A 166 1.42 9.60 -0.15
CA ASP A 166 2.64 10.01 0.56
C ASP A 166 3.88 10.13 -0.34
N TYR A 167 3.71 10.08 -1.67
CA TYR A 167 4.79 10.08 -2.65
C TYR A 167 5.88 11.13 -2.41
N PHE A 168 5.49 12.37 -2.09
CA PHE A 168 6.43 13.45 -1.83
C PHE A 168 6.75 13.69 -0.34
N GLN A 169 6.14 12.92 0.56
CA GLN A 169 6.47 13.00 1.98
C GLN A 169 7.91 12.55 2.23
N PRO A 170 8.64 13.15 3.18
CA PRO A 170 9.94 12.63 3.57
C PRO A 170 9.79 11.29 4.32
N LEU A 171 10.83 10.46 4.23
CA LEU A 171 10.93 9.26 5.08
C LEU A 171 10.95 9.64 6.55
N THR A 172 10.22 8.86 7.36
CA THR A 172 10.24 9.01 8.82
C THR A 172 11.62 8.72 9.39
N THR A 173 12.05 9.58 10.30
CA THR A 173 13.31 9.43 11.02
C THR A 173 13.07 8.90 12.43
N THR A 174 14.06 8.20 12.98
CA THR A 174 14.02 7.75 14.38
C THR A 174 13.90 8.90 15.37
N GLY A 175 14.47 10.07 15.07
CA GLY A 175 14.33 11.27 15.90
C GLY A 175 12.88 11.71 16.07
N GLN A 176 12.10 11.76 14.98
CA GLN A 176 10.68 12.11 15.01
C GLN A 176 9.86 11.12 15.87
N VAL A 177 10.15 9.82 15.74
CA VAL A 177 9.47 8.78 16.52
C VAL A 177 9.85 8.84 18.00
N LEU A 178 11.12 9.12 18.32
CA LEU A 178 11.59 9.31 19.70
C LEU A 178 10.95 10.52 20.37
N GLU A 179 10.83 11.63 19.65
CA GLU A 179 10.18 12.85 20.15
C GLU A 179 8.70 12.60 20.45
N ALA A 180 7.97 12.00 19.49
CA ALA A 180 6.57 11.64 19.67
C ALA A 180 6.34 10.76 20.89
N HIS A 181 7.25 9.80 21.12
CA HIS A 181 7.19 8.93 22.29
C HIS A 181 7.53 9.65 23.60
N ALA A 182 8.55 10.52 23.59
CA ALA A 182 8.93 11.30 24.76
C ALA A 182 7.80 12.22 25.23
N GLU A 183 7.04 12.76 24.28
CA GLU A 183 5.84 13.58 24.52
C GLU A 183 4.60 12.75 24.85
N ARG A 184 4.64 11.42 24.67
CA ARG A 184 3.50 10.50 24.83
C ARG A 184 2.29 10.97 24.02
N ARG A 185 2.53 11.32 22.75
CA ARG A 185 1.51 11.90 21.87
C ARG A 185 0.28 10.99 21.79
N THR A 186 -0.88 11.57 22.11
CA THR A 186 -2.20 10.95 21.91
C THR A 186 -2.91 11.51 20.66
N ARG A 187 -2.25 12.46 19.98
CA ARG A 187 -2.70 13.14 18.78
C ARG A 187 -1.48 13.52 17.93
N HIS A 188 -1.68 13.76 16.64
CA HIS A 188 -0.66 14.32 15.76
C HIS A 188 -0.30 15.78 16.14
N THR A 189 0.55 16.42 15.35
CA THR A 189 0.92 17.83 15.50
C THR A 189 0.34 18.65 14.36
N GLY A 190 0.24 19.97 14.52
CA GLY A 190 -0.14 20.86 13.42
C GLY A 190 0.79 20.70 12.21
N GLU A 191 2.10 20.54 12.43
CA GLU A 191 3.07 20.27 11.36
C GLU A 191 2.72 19.01 10.56
N ARG A 192 2.37 17.90 11.23
CA ARG A 192 1.92 16.68 10.54
C ARG A 192 0.64 16.91 9.75
N ALA A 193 -0.30 17.69 10.31
CA ALA A 193 -1.52 18.04 9.61
C ALA A 193 -1.23 18.85 8.34
N PHE A 194 -0.37 19.87 8.43
CA PHE A 194 0.02 20.65 7.26
C PHE A 194 0.67 19.78 6.18
N ASP A 195 1.69 18.99 6.55
CA ASP A 195 2.44 18.17 5.62
C ASP A 195 1.55 17.14 4.94
N HIS A 196 0.68 16.45 5.71
CA HIS A 196 -0.26 15.48 5.18
C HIS A 196 -1.09 16.07 4.02
N TYR A 197 -1.69 17.25 4.21
CA TYR A 197 -2.51 17.86 3.16
C TYR A 197 -1.69 18.54 2.06
N ALA A 198 -0.57 19.19 2.40
CA ALA A 198 0.23 19.96 1.45
C ALA A 198 0.92 19.11 0.39
N TYR A 199 1.31 17.87 0.74
CA TYR A 199 2.07 16.99 -0.15
C TYR A 199 1.31 15.73 -0.58
N ALA A 200 0.05 15.55 -0.14
CA ALA A 200 -0.80 14.47 -0.64
C ALA A 200 -1.03 14.61 -2.15
N VAL A 201 -0.82 13.50 -2.88
CA VAL A 201 -1.00 13.45 -4.32
C VAL A 201 -1.86 12.29 -4.80
N THR A 202 -2.43 12.42 -5.99
CA THR A 202 -2.99 11.31 -6.76
C THR A 202 -2.15 11.05 -8.00
N ASP A 203 -2.06 9.79 -8.44
CA ASP A 203 -1.63 9.44 -9.79
C ASP A 203 -2.83 9.05 -10.65
N GLY A 204 -3.13 9.82 -11.70
CA GLY A 204 -4.28 9.53 -12.56
C GLY A 204 -5.63 9.50 -11.82
N GLY A 205 -5.74 10.24 -10.71
CA GLY A 205 -6.94 10.34 -9.87
C GLY A 205 -7.08 9.26 -8.79
N VAL A 206 -6.09 8.39 -8.60
CA VAL A 206 -6.06 7.42 -7.49
C VAL A 206 -5.01 7.78 -6.44
N GLU A 207 -5.34 7.56 -5.17
CA GLU A 207 -4.48 7.88 -4.01
C GLU A 207 -3.48 6.76 -3.68
N SER A 208 -3.65 5.57 -4.26
CA SER A 208 -2.68 4.49 -4.19
C SER A 208 -2.59 3.77 -5.53
N TRP A 209 -1.38 3.39 -5.92
CA TRP A 209 -1.10 2.84 -7.25
C TRP A 209 -0.08 1.70 -7.18
N GLY A 210 0.11 0.99 -8.28
CA GLY A 210 1.04 -0.14 -8.36
C GLY A 210 2.46 0.28 -8.73
N GLN A 211 3.34 -0.70 -8.86
CA GLN A 211 4.70 -0.50 -9.35
C GLN A 211 4.72 -0.33 -10.88
N HIS A 212 4.26 0.83 -11.35
CA HIS A 212 4.20 1.19 -12.76
C HIS A 212 4.61 2.67 -12.97
N PRO A 213 4.94 3.07 -14.21
CA PRO A 213 5.19 4.47 -14.51
C PRO A 213 4.00 5.34 -14.12
N ILE A 214 4.30 6.52 -13.57
CA ILE A 214 3.30 7.50 -13.18
C ILE A 214 2.49 7.94 -14.42
N ARG A 215 1.18 8.14 -14.26
CA ARG A 215 0.28 8.56 -15.34
C ARG A 215 0.00 10.06 -15.33
N GLY A 216 0.10 10.69 -14.16
CA GLY A 216 -0.01 12.12 -13.98
C GLY A 216 -0.26 12.46 -12.51
N ILE A 217 0.79 12.95 -11.83
CA ILE A 217 0.71 13.39 -10.45
C ILE A 217 -0.05 14.71 -10.35
N ARG A 218 -0.97 14.80 -9.37
CA ARG A 218 -1.65 16.03 -8.98
C ARG A 218 -1.72 16.13 -7.46
N LEU A 219 -1.57 17.34 -6.94
CA LEU A 219 -1.84 17.62 -5.53
C LEU A 219 -3.32 17.41 -5.24
N LEU A 220 -3.62 16.69 -4.17
CA LEU A 220 -4.98 16.41 -3.71
C LEU A 220 -5.62 17.68 -3.10
N HIS A 221 -4.78 18.56 -2.52
CA HIS A 221 -5.20 19.79 -1.89
C HIS A 221 -4.36 20.99 -2.34
N SER A 222 -4.94 22.19 -2.24
CA SER A 222 -4.18 23.42 -2.43
C SER A 222 -3.37 23.74 -1.17
N LEU A 223 -2.29 24.52 -1.33
CA LEU A 223 -1.49 24.98 -0.19
C LEU A 223 -2.31 25.79 0.83
N ASN A 224 -3.24 26.62 0.36
CA ASN A 224 -4.16 27.35 1.25
C ASN A 224 -5.04 26.40 2.06
N LYS A 225 -5.51 25.31 1.44
CA LYS A 225 -6.29 24.29 2.14
C LYS A 225 -5.46 23.59 3.22
N ALA A 226 -4.19 23.30 2.94
CA ALA A 226 -3.27 22.77 3.95
C ALA A 226 -3.05 23.75 5.11
N ALA A 227 -2.91 25.05 4.82
CA ALA A 227 -2.81 26.09 5.86
C ALA A 227 -4.10 26.20 6.71
N ASP A 228 -5.28 26.07 6.09
CA ASP A 228 -6.56 26.02 6.82
C ASP A 228 -6.61 24.80 7.76
N HIS A 229 -6.15 23.63 7.29
CA HIS A 229 -6.08 22.42 8.11
C HIS A 229 -5.10 22.55 9.28
N TYR A 230 -3.95 23.19 9.08
CA TYR A 230 -3.02 23.52 10.15
C TYR A 230 -3.69 24.40 11.22
N ALA A 231 -4.28 25.52 10.80
CA ALA A 231 -4.94 26.45 11.73
C ALA A 231 -6.11 25.79 12.47
N PHE A 232 -6.89 24.96 11.77
CA PHE A 232 -7.97 24.20 12.37
C PHE A 232 -7.45 23.18 13.39
N TYR A 233 -6.39 22.46 13.08
CA TYR A 233 -5.78 21.49 13.98
C TYR A 233 -5.31 22.13 15.28
N GLU A 234 -4.59 23.26 15.20
CA GLU A 234 -4.12 24.03 16.36
C GLU A 234 -5.27 24.57 17.23
N SER A 235 -6.46 24.75 16.64
CA SER A 235 -7.67 25.17 17.36
C SER A 235 -8.51 24.02 17.94
N SER A 236 -8.15 22.77 17.65
CA SER A 236 -8.95 21.58 17.92
C SER A 236 -8.26 20.65 18.92
N GLU A 237 -9.00 20.24 19.95
CA GLU A 237 -8.59 19.16 20.85
C GLU A 237 -9.11 17.79 20.38
N ASN A 238 -9.48 17.61 19.11
CA ASN A 238 -9.91 16.31 18.59
C ASN A 238 -8.78 15.58 17.84
N TYR A 239 -8.82 14.25 17.86
CA TYR A 239 -7.97 13.46 16.96
C TYR A 239 -8.44 13.67 15.52
N HIS A 240 -7.49 13.77 14.60
CA HIS A 240 -7.73 13.81 13.16
C HIS A 240 -6.93 12.70 12.52
N ASP A 241 -7.56 11.98 11.61
CA ASP A 241 -6.96 10.83 10.95
C ASP A 241 -5.95 11.29 9.89
N LEU A 242 -4.66 11.06 10.13
CA LEU A 242 -3.55 11.55 9.30
C LEU A 242 -2.44 10.50 9.24
N HIS A 243 -1.72 10.44 8.12
CA HIS A 243 -0.44 9.75 8.06
C HIS A 243 0.65 10.60 8.73
N ALA A 244 1.21 10.10 9.81
CA ALA A 244 2.37 10.67 10.50
C ALA A 244 3.69 10.03 10.05
N TRP A 245 3.65 8.75 9.65
CA TRP A 245 4.83 7.95 9.34
C TRP A 245 4.84 7.40 7.92
N HIS A 246 5.96 7.58 7.22
CA HIS A 246 6.12 7.24 5.82
C HIS A 246 7.39 6.41 5.65
N PHE A 247 7.24 5.23 5.03
CA PHE A 247 8.32 4.27 4.96
C PHE A 247 8.50 3.68 3.56
N VAL A 248 9.75 3.39 3.25
CA VAL A 248 10.15 2.27 2.38
C VAL A 248 10.64 1.11 3.25
N PRO A 249 10.66 -0.14 2.76
CA PRO A 249 10.97 -1.30 3.59
C PRO A 249 12.26 -1.17 4.42
N LYS A 250 13.35 -0.67 3.83
CA LYS A 250 14.65 -0.55 4.53
C LYS A 250 14.73 0.62 5.49
N SER A 251 13.93 1.66 5.27
CA SER A 251 13.79 2.75 6.25
C SER A 251 13.03 2.30 7.50
N PHE A 252 12.01 1.44 7.33
CA PHE A 252 11.30 0.84 8.46
C PHE A 252 12.22 -0.13 9.22
N GLU A 253 12.98 -0.97 8.51
CA GLU A 253 13.95 -1.86 9.15
C GLU A 253 15.03 -1.10 9.94
N LEU A 254 15.52 0.03 9.40
CA LEU A 254 16.43 0.92 10.11
C LEU A 254 15.80 1.45 11.41
N LEU A 255 14.56 1.95 11.34
CA LEU A 255 13.85 2.45 12.51
C LEU A 255 13.75 1.38 13.61
N ILE A 256 13.33 0.15 13.26
CA ILE A 256 13.21 -0.95 14.21
C ILE A 256 14.56 -1.30 14.84
N LEU A 257 15.64 -1.36 14.05
CA LEU A 257 16.99 -1.60 14.55
C LEU A 257 17.41 -0.54 15.57
N GLU A 258 17.22 0.74 15.24
CA GLU A 258 17.64 1.86 16.09
C GLU A 258 16.81 1.96 17.37
N LEU A 259 15.48 1.82 17.29
CA LEU A 259 14.61 1.78 18.48
C LEU A 259 14.98 0.62 19.41
N SER A 260 15.28 -0.55 18.87
CA SER A 260 15.73 -1.70 19.64
C SER A 260 17.08 -1.48 20.29
N ARG A 261 18.05 -0.92 19.55
CA ARG A 261 19.36 -0.59 20.10
C ARG A 261 19.28 0.44 21.22
N LEU A 262 18.35 1.39 21.12
CA LEU A 262 18.09 2.42 22.12
C LEU A 262 17.21 1.94 23.29
N GLY A 263 16.85 0.65 23.33
CA GLY A 263 16.06 0.03 24.40
C GLY A 263 14.61 0.52 24.47
N LYS A 264 14.06 1.04 23.36
CA LYS A 264 12.67 1.51 23.28
C LYS A 264 11.69 0.37 23.04
N ILE A 265 12.12 -0.63 22.28
CA ILE A 265 11.38 -1.85 21.96
C ILE A 265 12.33 -3.05 22.03
N ASP A 266 11.80 -4.26 22.10
CA ASP A 266 12.55 -5.51 21.98
C ASP A 266 12.06 -6.29 20.75
N LEU A 267 12.12 -5.66 19.57
CA LEU A 267 11.61 -6.21 18.32
C LEU A 267 12.62 -6.09 17.19
N HIS A 268 12.76 -7.13 16.37
CA HIS A 268 13.58 -7.10 15.15
C HIS A 268 12.77 -7.58 13.97
N VAL A 269 13.10 -7.07 12.79
CA VAL A 269 12.53 -7.57 11.53
C VAL A 269 13.07 -8.97 11.28
N GLU A 270 12.21 -9.97 11.38
CA GLU A 270 12.51 -11.37 11.03
C GLU A 270 12.51 -11.53 9.50
N ARG A 271 11.50 -10.96 8.84
CA ARG A 271 11.39 -10.93 7.39
C ARG A 271 10.57 -9.73 6.91
N SER A 272 10.77 -9.37 5.65
CA SER A 272 9.96 -8.39 4.93
C SER A 272 9.63 -8.91 3.52
N ALA A 273 8.51 -8.50 2.97
CA ALA A 273 8.08 -8.84 1.61
C ALA A 273 7.39 -7.62 0.96
N ALA A 274 7.67 -7.37 -0.31
CA ALA A 274 7.01 -6.30 -1.08
C ALA A 274 6.30 -6.94 -2.28
N PRO A 275 5.03 -7.37 -2.15
CA PRO A 275 4.34 -8.21 -3.13
C PRO A 275 3.96 -7.50 -4.45
N GLY A 276 4.49 -6.32 -4.74
CA GLY A 276 4.28 -5.61 -6.01
C GLY A 276 3.11 -4.61 -6.02
N ALA A 277 2.47 -4.36 -4.87
CA ALA A 277 1.37 -3.40 -4.71
C ALA A 277 1.86 -2.05 -4.13
N HIS A 278 0.97 -1.31 -3.47
CA HIS A 278 1.22 -0.02 -2.82
C HIS A 278 1.72 -0.13 -1.36
N GLU A 279 2.13 -1.33 -0.96
CA GLU A 279 2.44 -1.66 0.43
C GLU A 279 3.54 -2.71 0.51
N PHE A 280 4.15 -2.81 1.68
CA PHE A 280 5.06 -3.89 2.03
C PHE A 280 4.65 -4.52 3.36
N PHE A 281 5.05 -5.76 3.54
CA PHE A 281 4.74 -6.56 4.72
C PHE A 281 5.99 -6.79 5.55
N VAL A 282 5.84 -6.74 6.87
CA VAL A 282 6.93 -7.01 7.81
C VAL A 282 6.45 -7.91 8.93
N TRP A 283 7.33 -8.81 9.35
CA TRP A 283 7.13 -9.70 10.49
C TRP A 283 8.21 -9.38 11.52
N LEU A 284 7.79 -8.98 12.72
CA LEU A 284 8.69 -8.66 13.81
C LEU A 284 8.64 -9.75 14.87
N ARG A 285 9.81 -10.02 15.46
CA ARG A 285 9.98 -10.99 16.54
C ARG A 285 10.71 -10.37 17.72
N ARG A 286 10.43 -10.91 18.90
CA ARG A 286 11.13 -10.53 20.14
C ARG A 286 12.62 -10.94 20.13
N GLY A 287 13.39 -10.40 21.05
CA GLY A 287 14.82 -10.74 21.23
C GLY A 287 15.79 -9.82 20.49
N ALA A 288 15.37 -8.62 20.11
CA ALA A 288 16.25 -7.62 19.52
C ALA A 288 17.22 -6.99 20.52
N ALA A 289 16.82 -6.88 21.80
CA ALA A 289 17.67 -6.36 22.85
C ALA A 289 18.96 -7.19 22.97
N GLN A 290 18.84 -8.52 22.99
CA GLN A 290 20.00 -9.41 23.02
C GLN A 290 20.82 -9.32 21.72
N ARG A 291 20.16 -9.30 20.55
CA ARG A 291 20.83 -9.21 19.24
C ARG A 291 21.63 -7.92 19.08
N THR A 292 21.05 -6.79 19.45
CA THR A 292 21.69 -5.47 19.33
C THR A 292 22.73 -5.23 20.41
N ALA A 293 22.57 -5.79 21.61
CA ALA A 293 23.61 -5.75 22.65
C ALA A 293 24.86 -6.56 22.26
N ALA A 294 24.70 -7.62 21.47
CA ALA A 294 25.81 -8.42 20.96
C ALA A 294 26.60 -7.75 19.81
N MET A 295 26.10 -6.66 19.23
CA MET A 295 26.79 -5.91 18.19
C MET A 295 27.82 -4.96 18.80
N THR A 296 29.03 -4.93 18.23
CA THR A 296 29.97 -3.82 18.52
C THR A 296 29.43 -2.52 17.92
N ALA A 297 29.96 -1.38 18.35
CA ALA A 297 29.59 -0.09 17.78
C ALA A 297 29.85 -0.05 16.26
N GLU A 298 30.98 -0.58 15.80
CA GLU A 298 31.36 -0.60 14.40
C GLU A 298 30.41 -1.45 13.55
N VAL A 299 30.00 -2.62 14.06
CA VAL A 299 29.04 -3.51 13.37
C VAL A 299 27.67 -2.85 13.26
N LEU A 300 27.22 -2.20 14.34
CA LEU A 300 25.97 -1.46 14.35
C LEU A 300 26.02 -0.30 13.33
N GLU A 301 27.06 0.53 13.36
CA GLU A 301 27.17 1.67 12.44
C GLU A 301 27.27 1.21 10.98
N ALA A 302 28.00 0.13 10.70
CA ALA A 302 28.03 -0.46 9.36
C ALA A 302 26.65 -0.92 8.90
N ARG A 303 25.88 -1.59 9.77
CA ARG A 303 24.50 -2.01 9.47
C ARG A 303 23.57 -0.83 9.25
N ARG A 304 23.68 0.23 10.05
CA ARG A 304 22.90 1.47 9.88
C ARG A 304 23.21 2.12 8.53
N VAL A 305 24.48 2.27 8.17
CA VAL A 305 24.90 2.82 6.88
C VAL A 305 24.39 1.97 5.71
N GLU A 306 24.42 0.65 5.84
CA GLU A 306 23.87 -0.27 4.83
C GLU A 306 22.35 -0.03 4.63
N LEU A 307 21.58 0.02 5.72
CA LEU A 307 20.14 0.26 5.65
C LEU A 307 19.80 1.66 5.12
N LEU A 308 20.57 2.69 5.50
CA LEU A 308 20.44 4.05 4.95
C LEU A 308 20.68 4.07 3.44
N LYS A 309 21.73 3.40 2.96
CA LYS A 309 22.01 3.27 1.52
C LYS A 309 20.90 2.52 0.80
N ASN A 310 20.40 1.43 1.37
CA ASN A 310 19.33 0.66 0.76
C ASN A 310 18.00 1.42 0.74
N ALA A 311 17.67 2.21 1.77
CA ALA A 311 16.50 3.08 1.76
C ALA A 311 16.60 4.18 0.68
N LEU A 312 17.80 4.71 0.44
CA LEU A 312 18.06 5.60 -0.69
C LEU A 312 17.85 4.88 -2.03
N LEU A 313 18.40 3.67 -2.20
CA LEU A 313 18.23 2.87 -3.41
C LEU A 313 16.76 2.48 -3.66
N GLU A 314 15.99 2.19 -2.61
CA GLU A 314 14.56 1.90 -2.74
C GLU A 314 13.77 3.11 -3.28
N GLN A 315 14.12 4.32 -2.85
CA GLN A 315 13.53 5.55 -3.38
C GLN A 315 13.93 5.82 -4.83
N GLN A 316 14.97 5.19 -5.37
CA GLN A 316 15.33 5.31 -6.80
C GLN A 316 14.14 4.94 -7.69
N SER A 317 13.32 3.96 -7.30
CA SER A 317 12.13 3.57 -8.07
C SER A 317 11.13 4.71 -8.29
N GLN A 318 11.00 5.66 -7.35
CA GLN A 318 10.15 6.86 -7.57
C GLN A 318 10.70 7.69 -8.72
N ILE A 319 12.02 7.91 -8.74
CA ILE A 319 12.70 8.63 -9.82
C ILE A 319 12.54 7.85 -11.13
N ASP A 320 12.79 6.55 -11.13
CA ASP A 320 12.69 5.73 -12.34
C ASP A 320 11.27 5.77 -12.94
N TRP A 321 10.24 5.63 -12.10
CA TRP A 321 8.84 5.72 -12.55
C TRP A 321 8.44 7.11 -13.00
N LEU A 322 8.94 8.16 -12.34
CA LEU A 322 8.71 9.54 -12.73
C LEU A 322 9.39 9.86 -14.06
N LEU A 323 10.65 9.45 -14.26
CA LEU A 323 11.39 9.70 -15.48
C LEU A 323 10.89 8.84 -16.66
N ALA A 324 10.37 7.64 -16.39
CA ALA A 324 9.69 6.83 -17.39
C ALA A 324 8.40 7.51 -17.89
N ALA A 325 7.69 8.23 -17.02
CA ALA A 325 6.48 8.99 -17.35
C ALA A 325 6.78 10.35 -17.99
N GLU A 326 7.79 11.04 -17.47
CA GLU A 326 8.18 12.40 -17.84
C GLU A 326 9.67 12.45 -18.22
N PRO A 327 10.06 11.85 -19.37
CA PRO A 327 11.47 11.74 -19.76
C PRO A 327 12.17 13.09 -19.93
N ASP A 328 11.41 14.15 -20.21
CA ASP A 328 11.91 15.51 -20.35
C ASP A 328 12.45 16.10 -19.04
N LEU A 329 12.11 15.53 -17.88
CA LEU A 329 12.71 15.93 -16.60
C LEU A 329 14.22 15.65 -16.53
N THR A 330 14.73 14.71 -17.33
CA THR A 330 16.16 14.31 -17.35
C THR A 330 17.05 15.19 -18.19
N ARG A 331 16.49 16.06 -19.05
CA ARG A 331 17.25 16.74 -20.09
C ARG A 331 17.21 18.25 -19.92
N GLU A 332 18.14 18.77 -19.12
CA GLU A 332 18.95 19.94 -19.46
C GLU A 332 20.19 19.88 -18.54
N ASP A 333 21.31 19.51 -19.17
CA ASP A 333 22.70 19.62 -18.70
C ASP A 333 23.15 18.56 -17.67
N GLY A 334 24.06 17.67 -18.10
CA GLY A 334 24.65 16.59 -17.30
C GLY A 334 25.57 17.04 -16.15
N GLY A 335 25.10 17.98 -15.34
CA GLY A 335 25.68 18.42 -14.08
C GLY A 335 24.57 19.00 -13.20
N LEU A 336 24.79 19.09 -11.89
CA LEU A 336 23.98 19.92 -11.01
C LEU A 336 23.98 21.35 -11.59
N SER A 337 22.97 21.69 -12.39
CA SER A 337 22.81 22.98 -13.05
C SER A 337 23.02 24.09 -12.01
N THR A 338 24.09 24.86 -12.21
CA THR A 338 24.39 26.06 -11.46
C THR A 338 23.20 27.00 -11.53
N TRP A 339 22.52 27.19 -10.40
CA TRP A 339 21.52 28.22 -10.10
C TRP A 339 21.33 29.30 -11.19
N ALA A 340 20.47 29.03 -12.17
CA ALA A 340 19.46 29.93 -12.76
C ALA A 340 19.11 29.56 -14.21
N THR A 341 17.82 29.33 -14.49
CA THR A 341 17.16 30.00 -15.63
C THR A 341 15.63 30.10 -15.41
N PRO A 342 14.98 31.26 -15.64
CA PRO A 342 13.52 31.45 -15.48
C PRO A 342 12.64 30.68 -16.48
N VAL A 343 13.23 29.99 -17.46
CA VAL A 343 12.55 29.38 -18.61
C VAL A 343 11.62 28.23 -18.22
N ARG A 344 11.81 27.61 -17.04
CA ARG A 344 11.02 26.44 -16.60
C ARG A 344 9.56 26.79 -16.28
N TYR A 345 9.26 27.99 -15.77
CA TYR A 345 7.90 28.37 -15.37
C TYR A 345 6.94 28.52 -16.57
N GLU A 346 7.41 29.10 -17.68
CA GLU A 346 6.57 29.28 -18.88
C GLU A 346 6.25 27.93 -19.56
N ARG A 347 7.22 26.99 -19.56
CA ARG A 347 7.01 25.63 -20.08
C ARG A 347 6.05 24.82 -19.21
N THR A 348 6.18 24.86 -17.87
CA THR A 348 5.26 24.16 -16.96
C THR A 348 3.86 24.75 -17.01
N HIS A 349 3.73 26.08 -17.13
CA HIS A 349 2.43 26.74 -17.26
C HIS A 349 1.73 26.34 -18.57
N ALA A 350 2.43 26.36 -19.71
CA ALA A 350 1.84 25.93 -20.98
C ALA A 350 1.46 24.43 -21.00
N ALA A 351 2.25 23.57 -20.35
CA ALA A 351 1.93 22.14 -20.19
C ALA A 351 0.70 21.94 -19.27
N LEU A 352 0.61 22.69 -18.17
CA LEU A 352 -0.53 22.70 -17.27
C LEU A 352 -1.81 23.11 -18.00
N MET A 353 -1.78 24.21 -18.76
CA MET A 353 -2.95 24.67 -19.53
C MET A 353 -3.40 23.64 -20.58
N ARG A 354 -2.47 22.90 -21.20
CA ARG A 354 -2.81 21.80 -22.12
C ARG A 354 -3.47 20.63 -21.37
N SER A 355 -2.89 20.22 -20.25
CA SER A 355 -3.43 19.13 -19.42
C SER A 355 -4.81 19.47 -18.84
N GLU A 356 -5.03 20.71 -18.41
CA GLU A 356 -6.33 21.20 -17.95
C GLU A 356 -7.37 21.21 -19.08
N ALA A 357 -6.98 21.64 -20.28
CA ALA A 357 -7.85 21.62 -21.46
C ALA A 357 -8.18 20.19 -21.93
N GLU A 358 -7.27 19.23 -21.77
CA GLU A 358 -7.53 17.81 -22.02
C GLU A 358 -8.46 17.23 -20.95
N ARG A 359 -8.26 17.55 -19.67
CA ARG A 359 -9.16 17.13 -18.58
C ARG A 359 -10.57 17.65 -18.76
N ALA A 360 -10.73 18.95 -19.06
CA ALA A 360 -12.02 19.56 -19.32
C ALA A 360 -12.74 18.86 -20.49
N ARG A 361 -11.99 18.44 -21.52
CA ARG A 361 -12.53 17.64 -22.63
C ARG A 361 -12.97 16.25 -22.20
N SER A 362 -12.15 15.53 -21.46
CA SER A 362 -12.48 14.20 -20.94
C SER A 362 -13.67 14.21 -19.97
N GLU A 363 -13.78 15.23 -19.13
CA GLU A 363 -14.91 15.41 -18.20
C GLU A 363 -16.20 15.74 -18.93
N ALA A 364 -16.13 16.61 -19.95
CA ALA A 364 -17.27 16.90 -20.81
C ALA A 364 -17.73 15.65 -21.60
N GLU A 365 -16.80 14.83 -22.07
CA GLU A 365 -17.11 13.56 -22.74
C GLU A 365 -17.76 12.56 -21.78
N ALA A 366 -17.22 12.42 -20.56
CA ALA A 366 -17.78 11.57 -19.52
C ALA A 366 -19.17 12.05 -19.04
N ALA A 367 -19.41 13.35 -18.98
CA ALA A 367 -20.75 13.91 -18.72
C ALA A 367 -21.71 13.56 -19.86
N GLY A 368 -21.31 13.77 -21.12
CA GLY A 368 -22.13 13.41 -22.27
C GLY A 368 -22.39 11.90 -22.42
N LEU A 369 -21.50 11.04 -21.92
CA LEU A 369 -21.74 9.59 -21.81
C LEU A 369 -22.74 9.26 -20.70
N ARG A 370 -22.68 9.95 -19.56
CA ARG A 370 -23.63 9.80 -18.45
C ARG A 370 -25.04 10.23 -18.87
N ASP A 371 -25.18 11.36 -19.54
CA ASP A 371 -26.47 11.84 -20.04
C ASP A 371 -27.06 10.85 -21.06
N ARG A 372 -26.24 10.33 -21.97
CA ARG A 372 -26.66 9.30 -22.94
C ARG A 372 -27.08 8.01 -22.26
N LEU A 373 -26.38 7.60 -21.21
CA LEU A 373 -26.73 6.43 -20.42
C LEU A 373 -28.07 6.64 -19.71
N GLU A 374 -28.30 7.81 -19.13
CA GLU A 374 -29.57 8.14 -18.46
C GLU A 374 -30.75 8.17 -19.45
N VAL A 375 -30.57 8.78 -20.62
CA VAL A 375 -31.59 8.76 -21.69
C VAL A 375 -31.86 7.33 -22.16
N ALA A 376 -30.82 6.50 -22.33
CA ALA A 376 -30.99 5.10 -22.69
C ALA A 376 -31.75 4.31 -21.61
N LEU A 377 -31.44 4.54 -20.32
CA LEU A 377 -32.15 3.93 -19.20
C LEU A 377 -33.63 4.37 -19.15
N GLN A 378 -33.92 5.65 -19.40
CA GLN A 378 -35.29 6.15 -19.50
C GLN A 378 -36.04 5.56 -20.69
N GLN A 379 -35.39 5.37 -21.84
CA GLN A 379 -35.98 4.71 -23.01
C GLN A 379 -36.28 3.22 -22.74
N VAL A 380 -35.37 2.52 -22.06
CA VAL A 380 -35.60 1.13 -21.62
C VAL A 380 -36.79 1.08 -20.66
N ALA A 381 -36.83 1.95 -19.64
CA ALA A 381 -37.95 2.03 -18.71
C ALA A 381 -39.28 2.39 -19.40
N ALA A 382 -39.26 3.28 -20.40
CA ALA A 382 -40.44 3.63 -21.19
C ALA A 382 -40.92 2.48 -22.09
N LEU A 383 -40.01 1.67 -22.64
CA LEU A 383 -40.33 0.46 -23.38
C LEU A 383 -40.92 -0.64 -22.47
N GLU A 384 -40.39 -0.77 -21.25
CA GLU A 384 -40.89 -1.69 -20.23
C GLU A 384 -42.28 -1.26 -19.70
N GLY A 385 -42.49 0.04 -19.52
CA GLY A 385 -43.75 0.65 -19.06
C GLY A 385 -44.81 0.91 -20.14
N SER A 386 -44.48 0.76 -21.43
CA SER A 386 -45.41 1.02 -22.53
C SER A 386 -46.56 0.00 -22.55
N THR A 387 -47.80 0.51 -22.46
CA THR A 387 -49.06 -0.25 -22.56
C THR A 387 -49.48 -0.55 -24.00
N SER A 388 -48.64 -0.22 -25.00
CA SER A 388 -48.84 -0.65 -26.39
C SER A 388 -48.43 -2.12 -26.56
N TRP A 389 -49.34 -2.99 -26.14
CA TRP A 389 -49.26 -4.46 -26.23
C TRP A 389 -49.04 -4.99 -27.66
N ARG A 390 -49.24 -4.16 -28.69
CA ARG A 390 -49.10 -4.54 -30.10
C ARG A 390 -47.66 -4.52 -30.63
N VAL A 391 -46.74 -3.76 -30.01
CA VAL A 391 -45.36 -3.60 -30.52
C VAL A 391 -44.33 -4.39 -29.70
N THR A 392 -44.54 -4.56 -28.38
CA THR A 392 -43.56 -5.21 -27.49
C THR A 392 -43.76 -6.72 -27.29
N ALA A 393 -44.80 -7.32 -27.89
CA ALA A 393 -45.11 -8.75 -27.77
C ALA A 393 -44.03 -9.71 -28.30
N PRO A 394 -43.34 -9.46 -29.43
CA PRO A 394 -42.32 -10.39 -29.93
C PRO A 394 -41.14 -10.54 -28.97
N LEU A 395 -40.69 -9.42 -28.38
CA LEU A 395 -39.53 -9.34 -27.48
C LEU A 395 -39.82 -10.00 -26.12
N ARG A 396 -41.02 -9.80 -25.54
CA ARG A 396 -41.40 -10.48 -24.28
C ARG A 396 -41.50 -12.00 -24.45
N SER A 397 -41.97 -12.47 -25.61
CA SER A 397 -42.03 -13.92 -25.90
C SER A 397 -40.63 -14.56 -25.98
N LEU A 398 -39.63 -13.80 -26.43
CA LEU A 398 -38.24 -14.28 -26.56
C LEU A 398 -37.56 -14.38 -25.19
N VAL A 399 -37.77 -13.38 -24.32
CA VAL A 399 -37.24 -13.38 -22.94
C VAL A 399 -37.87 -14.48 -22.09
N GLN A 400 -39.19 -14.69 -22.19
CA GLN A 400 -39.86 -15.79 -21.48
C GLN A 400 -39.41 -17.18 -21.97
N ARG A 401 -39.15 -17.35 -23.27
CA ARG A 401 -38.57 -18.60 -23.80
C ARG A 401 -37.16 -18.84 -23.29
N LEU A 402 -36.32 -17.80 -23.21
CA LEU A 402 -34.96 -17.91 -22.68
C LEU A 402 -34.93 -18.21 -21.17
N GLN A 403 -35.86 -17.65 -20.40
CA GLN A 403 -36.01 -17.96 -18.97
C GLN A 403 -36.54 -19.39 -18.73
N GLN A 404 -37.45 -19.89 -19.57
CA GLN A 404 -37.94 -21.28 -19.47
C GLN A 404 -36.90 -22.33 -19.87
N VAL A 405 -35.94 -22.00 -20.74
CA VAL A 405 -34.81 -22.88 -21.09
C VAL A 405 -33.79 -22.94 -19.93
N ARG A 406 -33.67 -21.89 -19.11
CA ARG A 406 -32.75 -21.84 -17.96
C ARG A 406 -33.27 -22.55 -16.71
N VAL A 407 -34.58 -22.81 -16.62
CA VAL A 407 -35.22 -23.60 -15.55
C VAL A 407 -35.30 -25.09 -15.91
N ARG A 408 -34.91 -25.47 -17.14
CA ARG A 408 -34.87 -26.86 -17.62
C ARG A 408 -33.46 -27.36 -17.97
N ARG A 409 -32.42 -26.80 -17.36
CA ARG A 409 -31.06 -27.37 -17.36
C ARG A 409 -30.50 -27.40 -15.95
#